data_AF-A0A2S8PUC6-F1
#
_entry.id   AF-A0A2S8PUC6-F1
#
_cell.length_a   1.000
_cell.length_b   1.000
_cell.length_c   1.000
_cell.angle_alpha   90.00
_cell.angle_beta   90.00
_cell.angle_gamma   90.00
#
_symmetry.space_group_name_H-M   'P 1'
#
loop_
_entity.id
_entity.type
_entity.pdbx_description
1 polymer ?
#
loop_
_entity_poly.entity_id
_entity_poly.type
_entity_poly.pdbx_seq_one_letter_code
_entity_poly.pdbx_strand_id
1 'polypeptide(L)'
;MTEIWVGLIVFIVSLVIARSSKPTWYRSIATVIASLIGGVGILALVIFWGGFLSSDSSLGCDNKSGGIYENKGKLCYNENEFSTLENKVNGKVTSVVKFTVLDKGKAIIHANDDNDYIILDENDGIEIYPYEAYKLANQPNEDDSNNSIVANKINCHDFYMNDKYDGFTFPSTRSSLVRPYDVNGLVCYQGRDITSWVAGEGMKVTTAIIPNPKESLAIVTVEEEHPQTFESKSSIRVIYVTQNGLRGKKDIIRQRYTKDPKTTLSDMKIVGYNYEKGIVYFSVPAWAVSNAIHAFTIPFDNNYSNIREKFITDGDLTFVNMSNLLGKPEYNKYIGSLIVEQSAIKEGEGRVYGQYLVSPEGKEVCELNTEVDTWRVYLPCKE
;
A
#
# COMPACT_ATOMS: atom_id res chain seq x y z
N MET A 1 35.79 12.14 -25.97
CA MET A 1 34.69 11.59 -26.80
C MET A 1 34.89 11.84 -28.30
N THR A 2 35.57 12.92 -28.70
CA THR A 2 35.83 13.31 -30.11
C THR A 2 36.82 12.43 -30.88
N GLU A 3 37.81 11.81 -30.21
CA GLU A 3 38.85 11.01 -30.90
C GLU A 3 38.34 9.65 -31.41
N ILE A 4 37.34 9.06 -30.74
CA ILE A 4 36.76 7.76 -31.11
C ILE A 4 35.94 7.89 -32.42
N TRP A 5 35.24 9.01 -32.59
CA TRP A 5 34.46 9.28 -33.81
C TRP A 5 35.34 9.48 -35.05
N VAL A 6 36.52 10.10 -34.89
CA VAL A 6 37.47 10.27 -35.99
C VAL A 6 38.02 8.93 -36.48
N GLY A 7 38.37 8.03 -35.55
CA GLY A 7 38.83 6.67 -35.90
C GLY A 7 37.77 5.85 -36.64
N LEU A 8 36.50 5.95 -36.22
CA LEU A 8 35.39 5.22 -36.81
C LEU A 8 35.06 5.71 -38.23
N ILE A 9 35.13 7.03 -38.47
CA ILE A 9 34.95 7.62 -39.80
C ILE A 9 36.07 7.17 -40.75
N VAL A 10 37.33 7.20 -40.30
CA VAL A 10 38.48 6.75 -41.11
C VAL A 10 38.36 5.26 -41.48
N PHE A 11 37.87 4.42 -40.55
CA PHE A 11 37.65 3.00 -40.80
C PHE A 11 36.55 2.74 -41.84
N ILE A 12 35.41 3.42 -41.73
CA ILE A 12 34.30 3.27 -42.68
C ILE A 12 34.72 3.73 -44.09
N VAL A 13 35.39 4.89 -44.20
CA VAL A 13 35.88 5.40 -45.49
C VAL A 13 36.89 4.44 -46.12
N SER A 14 37.77 3.85 -45.32
CA SER A 14 38.75 2.85 -45.80
C SER A 14 38.08 1.57 -46.31
N LEU A 15 37.01 1.11 -45.65
CA LEU A 15 36.21 -0.06 -46.06
C LEU A 15 35.50 0.16 -47.40
N VAL A 16 34.96 1.37 -47.61
CA VAL A 16 34.30 1.75 -48.88
C VAL A 16 35.31 1.81 -50.02
N ILE A 17 36.49 2.37 -49.77
CA ILE A 17 37.58 2.46 -50.77
C ILE A 17 38.14 1.06 -51.11
N ALA A 18 38.25 0.16 -50.11
CA ALA A 18 38.71 -1.21 -50.33
C ALA A 18 37.76 -2.05 -51.21
N ARG A 19 36.46 -1.73 -51.23
CA ARG A 19 35.45 -2.39 -52.09
C ARG A 19 35.25 -1.74 -53.46
N SER A 20 36.00 -0.68 -53.78
CA SER A 20 35.92 -0.04 -55.10
C SER A 20 36.53 -0.91 -56.21
N SER A 21 35.82 -0.99 -57.34
CA SER A 21 36.15 -1.88 -58.48
C SER A 21 37.27 -1.37 -59.37
N LYS A 22 37.82 -0.17 -59.12
CA LYS A 22 38.94 0.39 -59.91
C LYS A 22 40.30 0.14 -59.21
N PRO A 23 41.28 -0.48 -59.88
CA PRO A 23 42.58 -0.74 -59.28
C PRO A 23 43.40 0.56 -59.24
N THR A 24 43.62 1.09 -58.03
CA THR A 24 44.52 2.21 -57.78
C THR A 24 45.47 1.85 -56.63
N TRP A 25 46.65 2.47 -56.59
CA TRP A 25 47.67 2.26 -55.54
C TRP A 25 47.15 2.56 -54.12
N TYR A 26 46.12 3.41 -54.00
CA TYR A 26 45.39 3.66 -52.75
C TYR A 26 44.63 2.45 -52.21
N ARG A 27 44.26 1.48 -53.06
CA ARG A 27 43.57 0.25 -52.62
C ARG A 27 44.49 -0.61 -51.76
N SER A 28 45.77 -0.71 -52.08
CA SER A 28 46.74 -1.46 -51.25
C SER A 28 46.92 -0.83 -49.88
N ILE A 29 46.99 0.50 -49.81
CA ILE A 29 47.13 1.24 -48.54
C ILE A 29 45.85 1.10 -47.70
N ALA A 30 44.66 1.25 -48.32
CA ALA A 30 43.38 1.09 -47.63
C ALA A 30 43.15 -0.35 -47.12
N THR A 31 43.63 -1.37 -47.84
CA THR A 31 43.53 -2.77 -47.41
C THR A 31 44.43 -3.04 -46.18
N VAL A 32 45.61 -2.44 -46.12
CA VAL A 32 46.52 -2.54 -44.97
C VAL A 32 45.97 -1.79 -43.75
N ILE A 33 45.38 -0.62 -43.94
CA ILE A 33 44.73 0.13 -42.85
C ILE A 33 43.50 -0.62 -42.31
N ALA A 34 42.68 -1.20 -43.20
CA ALA A 34 41.53 -2.01 -42.80
C ALA A 34 41.93 -3.31 -42.08
N SER A 35 43.08 -3.92 -42.42
CA SER A 35 43.57 -5.12 -41.71
C SER A 35 44.21 -4.79 -40.36
N LEU A 36 44.91 -3.65 -40.23
CA LEU A 36 45.46 -3.18 -38.96
C LEU A 36 44.37 -2.79 -37.96
N ILE A 37 43.33 -2.07 -38.41
CA ILE A 37 42.21 -1.68 -37.56
C ILE A 37 41.26 -2.86 -37.33
N GLY A 38 41.09 -3.77 -38.30
CA GLY A 38 40.33 -5.00 -38.15
C GLY A 38 40.97 -5.99 -37.15
N GLY A 39 42.29 -6.09 -37.12
CA GLY A 39 43.01 -6.99 -36.21
C GLY A 39 42.98 -6.53 -34.75
N VAL A 40 43.04 -5.22 -34.49
CA VAL A 40 42.98 -4.65 -33.13
C VAL A 40 41.53 -4.38 -32.69
N GLY A 41 40.65 -4.04 -33.65
CA GLY A 41 39.23 -3.79 -33.41
C GLY A 41 38.42 -5.05 -33.10
N ILE A 42 38.79 -6.22 -33.61
CA ILE A 42 38.11 -7.48 -33.27
C ILE A 42 38.51 -7.97 -31.88
N LEU A 43 39.74 -7.72 -31.39
CA LEU A 43 40.07 -8.03 -30.00
C LEU A 43 39.38 -7.07 -29.01
N ALA A 44 39.25 -5.79 -29.36
CA ALA A 44 38.48 -4.84 -28.56
C ALA A 44 36.98 -5.12 -28.61
N LEU A 45 36.40 -5.53 -29.76
CA LEU A 45 35.00 -5.93 -29.86
C LEU A 45 34.71 -7.28 -29.21
N VAL A 46 35.66 -8.23 -29.18
CA VAL A 46 35.48 -9.48 -28.41
C VAL A 46 35.64 -9.26 -26.91
N ILE A 47 36.37 -8.23 -26.46
CA ILE A 47 36.38 -7.85 -25.03
C ILE A 47 35.15 -6.98 -24.70
N PHE A 48 34.62 -6.19 -25.65
CA PHE A 48 33.42 -5.35 -25.46
C PHE A 48 32.09 -6.09 -25.70
N TRP A 49 32.09 -7.22 -26.43
CA TRP A 49 30.93 -8.13 -26.60
C TRP A 49 31.09 -9.46 -25.85
N GLY A 50 32.31 -9.93 -25.60
CA GLY A 50 32.58 -11.11 -24.75
C GLY A 50 32.58 -10.80 -23.25
N GLY A 51 32.61 -9.53 -22.86
CA GLY A 51 32.24 -9.05 -21.53
C GLY A 51 30.73 -8.86 -21.33
N PHE A 52 29.91 -9.10 -22.36
CA PHE A 52 28.45 -8.90 -22.32
C PHE A 52 27.64 -10.21 -22.23
N LEU A 53 28.32 -11.34 -21.99
CA LEU A 53 27.70 -12.66 -21.75
C LEU A 53 28.22 -13.34 -20.47
N SER A 54 28.70 -12.56 -19.51
CA SER A 54 28.60 -12.93 -18.10
C SER A 54 27.47 -12.10 -17.52
N SER A 55 26.27 -12.66 -17.63
CA SER A 55 25.09 -12.23 -16.89
C SER A 55 25.37 -12.41 -15.39
N ASP A 56 26.11 -11.48 -14.80
CA ASP A 56 25.89 -11.13 -13.40
C ASP A 56 24.66 -10.24 -13.36
N SER A 57 23.54 -10.90 -13.12
CA SER A 57 22.23 -10.35 -12.81
C SER A 57 22.25 -9.60 -11.48
N SER A 58 23.04 -8.52 -11.39
CA SER A 58 22.92 -7.52 -10.32
C SER A 58 21.99 -6.37 -10.74
N LEU A 59 20.74 -6.72 -11.04
CA LEU A 59 19.61 -5.82 -10.81
C LEU A 59 18.95 -6.38 -9.55
N GLY A 60 19.41 -5.85 -8.40
CA GLY A 60 18.96 -6.24 -7.08
C GLY A 60 17.55 -5.75 -6.77
N CYS A 61 17.13 -5.97 -5.53
CA CYS A 61 15.91 -5.39 -4.98
C CYS A 61 16.05 -3.86 -4.98
N ASP A 62 15.22 -3.18 -5.77
CA ASP A 62 15.22 -1.72 -5.87
C ASP A 62 14.44 -1.15 -4.69
N ASN A 63 14.93 -0.08 -4.05
CA ASN A 63 14.35 0.55 -2.86
C ASN A 63 12.97 1.19 -3.16
N LYS A 64 11.97 0.36 -3.46
CA LYS A 64 10.60 0.71 -3.77
C LYS A 64 9.72 0.06 -2.70
N SER A 65 9.30 0.92 -1.78
CA SER A 65 8.33 0.66 -0.71
C SER A 65 8.83 -0.23 0.43
N GLY A 66 8.74 0.29 1.66
CA GLY A 66 8.95 -0.50 2.86
C GLY A 66 7.98 -1.69 2.88
N GLY A 67 8.53 -2.90 2.90
CA GLY A 67 7.78 -4.15 2.91
C GLY A 67 8.32 -5.22 1.96
N ILE A 68 7.59 -6.33 1.90
CA ILE A 68 7.86 -7.52 1.09
C ILE A 68 7.21 -7.37 -0.29
N TYR A 69 7.96 -7.65 -1.35
CA TYR A 69 7.49 -7.55 -2.74
C TYR A 69 8.21 -8.52 -3.68
N GLU A 70 7.72 -8.64 -4.91
CA GLU A 70 8.32 -9.45 -5.98
C GLU A 70 8.93 -8.54 -7.05
N ASN A 71 10.15 -8.84 -7.49
CA ASN A 71 10.81 -8.14 -8.60
C ASN A 71 11.51 -9.14 -9.52
N LYS A 72 11.02 -9.29 -10.76
CA LYS A 72 11.62 -10.13 -11.82
C LYS A 72 11.88 -11.58 -11.38
N GLY A 73 10.93 -12.19 -10.67
CA GLY A 73 10.99 -13.55 -10.15
C GLY A 73 11.77 -13.70 -8.85
N LYS A 74 12.15 -12.59 -8.20
CA LYS A 74 12.87 -12.58 -6.92
C LYS A 74 11.98 -12.06 -5.80
N LEU A 75 12.08 -12.68 -4.63
CA LEU A 75 11.43 -12.21 -3.42
C LEU A 75 12.31 -11.14 -2.75
N CYS A 76 11.76 -9.98 -2.51
CA CYS A 76 12.48 -8.83 -1.98
C CYS A 76 11.85 -8.31 -0.69
N TYR A 77 12.69 -7.78 0.19
CA TYR A 77 12.30 -6.95 1.33
C TYR A 77 13.23 -5.75 1.42
N ASN A 78 12.70 -4.55 1.29
CA ASN A 78 13.50 -3.34 1.14
C ASN A 78 14.54 -3.53 0.01
N GLU A 79 15.84 -3.50 0.34
CA GLU A 79 16.95 -3.67 -0.60
C GLU A 79 17.52 -5.11 -0.64
N ASN A 80 16.94 -6.04 0.12
CA ASN A 80 17.48 -7.40 0.29
C ASN A 80 16.68 -8.44 -0.49
N GLU A 81 17.39 -9.31 -1.21
CA GLU A 81 16.82 -10.47 -1.91
C GLU A 81 16.79 -11.70 -0.99
N PHE A 82 15.62 -12.33 -0.90
CA PHE A 82 15.43 -13.61 -0.23
C PHE A 82 15.55 -14.77 -1.22
N SER A 83 16.79 -15.19 -1.47
CA SER A 83 17.08 -16.40 -2.26
C SER A 83 17.32 -17.63 -1.38
N THR A 84 17.60 -17.43 -0.08
CA THR A 84 17.83 -18.50 0.90
C THR A 84 17.24 -18.17 2.26
N LEU A 85 16.93 -19.20 3.02
CA LEU A 85 16.46 -19.15 4.41
C LEU A 85 17.55 -19.73 5.31
N GLU A 86 18.04 -18.95 6.26
CA GLU A 86 18.97 -19.43 7.28
C GLU A 86 18.24 -19.70 8.60
N ASN A 87 18.34 -20.93 9.08
CA ASN A 87 17.82 -21.29 10.38
C ASN A 87 18.77 -20.80 11.49
N LYS A 88 18.32 -19.80 12.26
CA LYS A 88 19.11 -19.17 13.34
C LYS A 88 19.58 -20.12 14.45
N VAL A 89 18.97 -21.31 14.60
CA VAL A 89 19.29 -22.27 15.67
C VAL A 89 20.43 -23.22 15.26
N ASN A 90 20.50 -23.62 14.00
CA ASN A 90 21.46 -24.62 13.52
C ASN A 90 22.33 -24.14 12.33
N GLY A 91 22.14 -22.90 11.86
CA GLY A 91 22.88 -22.31 10.74
C GLY A 91 22.61 -22.99 9.39
N LYS A 92 21.59 -23.85 9.30
CA LYS A 92 21.26 -24.55 8.06
C LYS A 92 20.61 -23.56 7.08
N VAL A 93 21.19 -23.46 5.90
CA VAL A 93 20.71 -22.62 4.79
C VAL A 93 19.92 -23.48 3.80
N THR A 94 18.68 -23.08 3.50
CA THR A 94 17.82 -23.74 2.50
C THR A 94 17.45 -22.75 1.40
N SER A 95 17.54 -23.15 0.13
CA SER A 95 17.16 -22.29 -1.00
C SER A 95 15.65 -22.13 -1.14
N VAL A 96 15.22 -20.93 -1.52
CA VAL A 96 13.84 -20.63 -1.91
C VAL A 96 13.58 -21.18 -3.31
N VAL A 97 12.57 -22.02 -3.48
CA VAL A 97 12.21 -22.63 -4.78
C VAL A 97 11.09 -21.85 -5.45
N LYS A 98 10.11 -21.43 -4.66
CA LYS A 98 8.96 -20.64 -5.12
C LYS A 98 8.46 -19.79 -3.97
N PHE A 99 7.80 -18.69 -4.27
CA PHE A 99 7.16 -17.86 -3.25
C PHE A 99 5.87 -17.27 -3.80
N THR A 100 5.01 -16.82 -2.89
CA THR A 100 3.79 -16.08 -3.16
C THR A 100 3.75 -14.90 -2.19
N VAL A 101 3.88 -13.68 -2.70
CA VAL A 101 3.69 -12.47 -1.90
C VAL A 101 2.19 -12.28 -1.70
N LEU A 102 1.75 -12.17 -0.43
CA LEU A 102 0.35 -11.99 -0.06
C LEU A 102 0.01 -10.50 0.10
N ASP A 103 0.88 -9.75 0.79
CA ASP A 103 0.80 -8.30 0.95
C ASP A 103 2.19 -7.72 1.36
N LYS A 104 2.31 -6.40 1.57
CA LYS A 104 3.58 -5.74 1.96
C LYS A 104 4.16 -6.25 3.28
N GLY A 105 3.35 -6.88 4.13
CA GLY A 105 3.80 -7.46 5.39
C GLY A 105 3.78 -8.99 5.41
N LYS A 106 3.51 -9.68 4.30
CA LYS A 106 3.38 -11.13 4.31
C LYS A 106 3.73 -11.81 2.98
N ALA A 107 4.49 -12.90 3.05
CA ALA A 107 4.69 -13.81 1.93
C ALA A 107 4.76 -15.27 2.37
N ILE A 108 4.38 -16.20 1.49
CA ILE A 108 4.61 -17.64 1.65
C ILE A 108 5.82 -18.04 0.80
N ILE A 109 6.74 -18.80 1.38
CA ILE A 109 7.90 -19.40 0.71
C ILE A 109 7.72 -20.91 0.67
N HIS A 110 7.92 -21.49 -0.50
CA HIS A 110 8.16 -22.91 -0.70
C HIS A 110 9.67 -23.13 -0.85
N ALA A 111 10.27 -23.81 0.12
CA ALA A 111 11.71 -24.03 0.17
C ALA A 111 12.09 -25.42 -0.37
N ASN A 112 13.38 -25.62 -0.67
CA ASN A 112 13.87 -26.86 -1.29
C ASN A 112 13.93 -28.07 -0.35
N ASP A 113 13.53 -27.90 0.91
CA ASP A 113 13.39 -28.98 1.89
C ASP A 113 11.95 -29.51 1.95
N ASP A 114 11.14 -29.22 0.93
CA ASP A 114 9.70 -29.55 0.81
C ASP A 114 8.84 -28.97 1.95
N ASN A 115 9.34 -27.97 2.67
CA ASN A 115 8.60 -27.26 3.70
C ASN A 115 8.14 -25.88 3.21
N ASP A 116 6.95 -25.51 3.67
CA ASP A 116 6.39 -24.18 3.46
C ASP A 116 6.67 -23.29 4.68
N TYR A 117 7.04 -22.04 4.42
CA TYR A 117 7.32 -21.03 5.42
C TYR A 117 6.47 -19.79 5.14
N ILE A 118 6.16 -19.02 6.18
CA ILE A 118 5.56 -17.70 6.07
C ILE A 118 6.53 -16.66 6.58
N ILE A 119 6.62 -15.56 5.86
CA ILE A 119 7.33 -14.36 6.23
C ILE A 119 6.30 -13.35 6.71
N LEU A 120 6.57 -12.70 7.84
CA LEU A 120 5.82 -11.58 8.37
C LEU A 120 6.76 -10.38 8.54
N ASP A 121 6.34 -9.22 8.05
CA ASP A 121 6.98 -7.94 8.37
C ASP A 121 6.39 -7.41 9.67
N GLU A 122 7.13 -7.54 10.76
CA GLU A 122 6.76 -7.00 12.07
C GLU A 122 7.58 -5.73 12.36
N ASN A 123 7.19 -4.95 13.37
CA ASN A 123 7.79 -3.62 13.63
C ASN A 123 9.31 -3.65 13.88
N ASP A 124 9.89 -4.82 14.18
CA ASP A 124 11.32 -5.04 14.43
C ASP A 124 12.04 -5.80 13.28
N GLY A 125 11.37 -5.96 12.14
CA GLY A 125 11.90 -6.61 10.94
C GLY A 125 11.14 -7.87 10.55
N ILE A 126 11.77 -8.70 9.71
CA ILE A 126 11.15 -9.93 9.23
C ILE A 126 11.23 -11.06 10.26
N GLU A 127 10.09 -11.70 10.48
CA GLU A 127 10.00 -13.00 11.13
C GLU A 127 9.58 -14.10 10.16
N ILE A 128 10.17 -15.29 10.31
CA ILE A 128 9.94 -16.43 9.41
C ILE A 128 9.51 -17.63 10.25
N TYR A 129 8.35 -18.18 9.92
CA TYR A 129 7.73 -19.30 10.63
C TYR A 129 7.46 -20.46 9.68
N PRO A 130 7.52 -21.72 10.13
CA PRO A 130 6.92 -22.82 9.40
C PRO A 130 5.43 -22.54 9.18
N TYR A 131 4.95 -22.66 7.94
CA TYR A 131 3.60 -22.28 7.55
C TYR A 131 2.53 -23.06 8.32
N GLU A 132 2.76 -24.35 8.57
CA GLU A 132 1.86 -25.19 9.38
C GLU A 132 1.77 -24.73 10.84
N ALA A 133 2.88 -24.25 11.44
CA ALA A 133 2.87 -23.71 12.79
C ALA A 133 2.10 -22.38 12.86
N TYR A 134 2.28 -21.52 11.86
CA TYR A 134 1.51 -20.28 11.73
C TYR A 134 0.01 -20.55 11.55
N LYS A 135 -0.35 -21.57 10.78
CA LYS A 135 -1.73 -21.98 10.55
C LYS A 135 -2.38 -22.52 11.82
N LEU A 136 -1.67 -23.32 12.61
CA LEU A 136 -2.13 -23.84 13.90
C LEU A 136 -2.28 -22.75 14.96
N ALA A 137 -1.35 -21.77 14.99
CA ALA A 137 -1.41 -20.65 15.94
C ALA A 137 -2.51 -19.63 15.61
N ASN A 138 -2.93 -19.55 14.35
CA ASN A 138 -4.00 -18.66 13.89
C ASN A 138 -5.30 -19.40 13.55
N GLN A 139 -5.41 -20.68 13.91
CA GLN A 139 -6.71 -21.31 14.06
C GLN A 139 -7.37 -20.75 15.32
N PRO A 140 -8.64 -20.34 15.27
CA PRO A 140 -9.37 -19.94 16.46
C PRO A 140 -9.53 -21.18 17.35
N ASN A 141 -8.61 -21.37 18.29
CA ASN A 141 -8.79 -22.34 19.36
C ASN A 141 -9.70 -21.69 20.41
N GLU A 142 -10.94 -22.19 20.47
CA GLU A 142 -11.67 -22.30 21.72
C GLU A 142 -10.76 -22.98 22.75
N ASP A 143 -10.72 -22.43 23.95
CA ASP A 143 -9.90 -22.85 25.10
C ASP A 143 -8.39 -22.58 25.01
N ASP A 144 -7.97 -21.46 25.61
CA ASP A 144 -7.07 -21.57 26.76
C ASP A 144 -7.07 -20.29 27.62
N SER A 145 -7.70 -20.42 28.79
CA SER A 145 -7.49 -19.53 29.92
C SER A 145 -6.10 -19.79 30.52
N ASN A 146 -5.40 -18.70 30.85
CA ASN A 146 -4.10 -18.63 31.55
C ASN A 146 -2.84 -18.87 30.72
N ASN A 147 -2.32 -17.79 30.14
CA ASN A 147 -0.93 -17.43 30.42
C ASN A 147 -0.69 -15.91 30.34
N SER A 148 -0.07 -15.39 31.37
CA SER A 148 0.15 -13.97 31.61
C SER A 148 1.30 -13.43 30.77
N ILE A 149 0.99 -12.65 29.74
CA ILE A 149 1.73 -11.44 29.42
C ILE A 149 0.80 -10.31 29.84
N VAL A 150 1.24 -9.43 30.75
CA VAL A 150 0.47 -8.24 31.14
C VAL A 150 0.47 -7.29 29.94
N ALA A 151 -0.37 -7.59 28.95
CA ALA A 151 -0.85 -6.60 28.02
C ALA A 151 -1.60 -5.58 28.88
N ASN A 152 -1.12 -4.34 28.92
CA ASN A 152 -1.85 -3.23 29.52
C ASN A 152 -3.22 -3.16 28.84
N LYS A 153 -4.22 -3.81 29.44
CA LYS A 153 -5.58 -3.86 28.94
C LYS A 153 -6.12 -2.44 29.07
N ILE A 154 -6.11 -1.69 27.97
CA ILE A 154 -6.62 -0.32 27.93
C ILE A 154 -8.06 -0.36 28.43
N ASN A 155 -8.33 0.35 29.53
CA ASN A 155 -9.65 0.42 30.13
C ASN A 155 -10.23 1.83 29.93
N CYS A 156 -11.52 1.91 29.57
CA CYS A 156 -12.24 3.16 29.43
C CYS A 156 -12.13 4.06 30.68
N HIS A 157 -12.09 3.46 31.87
CA HIS A 157 -12.00 4.21 33.12
C HIS A 157 -10.68 4.97 33.23
N ASP A 158 -9.55 4.31 32.93
CA ASP A 158 -8.22 4.90 33.04
C ASP A 158 -8.03 6.01 32.00
N PHE A 159 -8.54 5.80 30.79
CA PHE A 159 -8.56 6.82 29.74
C PHE A 159 -9.35 8.07 30.17
N TYR A 160 -10.53 7.87 30.78
CA TYR A 160 -11.37 8.95 31.25
C TYR A 160 -10.75 9.74 32.41
N MET A 161 -10.08 9.08 33.35
CA MET A 161 -9.44 9.77 34.47
C MET A 161 -8.28 10.68 34.02
N ASN A 162 -7.61 10.34 32.92
CA ASN A 162 -6.53 11.15 32.36
C ASN A 162 -7.05 12.38 31.60
N ASP A 163 -8.04 12.21 30.72
CA ASP A 163 -8.48 13.28 29.81
C ASP A 163 -9.75 14.03 30.28
N LYS A 164 -10.51 13.44 31.21
CA LYS A 164 -11.81 13.95 31.70
C LYS A 164 -12.77 14.40 30.60
N TYR A 165 -12.72 13.72 29.46
CA TYR A 165 -13.53 14.04 28.30
C TYR A 165 -14.86 13.28 28.34
N ASP A 166 -15.97 14.02 28.33
CA ASP A 166 -17.32 13.49 28.51
C ASP A 166 -17.99 12.97 27.21
N GLY A 167 -17.23 12.87 26.11
CA GLY A 167 -17.73 12.38 24.82
C GLY A 167 -17.38 10.92 24.53
N PHE A 168 -17.60 10.50 23.29
CA PHE A 168 -17.14 9.19 22.80
C PHE A 168 -15.63 9.18 22.65
N THR A 169 -14.98 8.11 23.11
CA THR A 169 -13.55 7.89 22.88
C THR A 169 -13.31 6.50 22.30
N PHE A 170 -12.29 6.41 21.47
CA PHE A 170 -11.85 5.20 20.80
C PHE A 170 -10.39 4.98 21.15
N PRO A 171 -10.09 4.34 22.29
CA PRO A 171 -8.72 4.15 22.71
C PRO A 171 -7.97 3.28 21.69
N SER A 172 -6.95 3.85 21.06
CA SER A 172 -6.06 3.14 20.14
C SER A 172 -4.70 2.92 20.79
N THR A 173 -4.05 1.79 20.49
CA THR A 173 -2.67 1.49 20.91
C THR A 173 -1.63 2.28 20.11
N ARG A 174 -2.04 2.90 19.00
CA ARG A 174 -1.19 3.73 18.15
C ARG A 174 -1.61 5.20 18.26
N SER A 175 -0.64 6.09 18.46
CA SER A 175 -0.86 7.54 18.42
C SER A 175 -1.10 7.97 16.97
N SER A 176 -2.32 7.83 16.47
CA SER A 176 -2.65 8.39 15.17
C SER A 176 -3.10 9.84 15.34
N LEU A 177 -2.20 10.78 15.03
CA LEU A 177 -2.56 12.19 14.75
C LEU A 177 -3.41 12.33 13.47
N VAL A 178 -3.66 11.23 12.75
CA VAL A 178 -4.44 11.18 11.52
C VAL A 178 -5.78 10.49 11.80
N ARG A 179 -6.86 11.27 11.84
CA ARG A 179 -8.23 10.71 11.80
C ARG A 179 -8.40 10.02 10.44
N PRO A 180 -8.86 8.75 10.38
CA PRO A 180 -9.75 8.08 11.32
C PRO A 180 -9.06 7.27 12.45
N TYR A 181 -9.80 7.01 13.52
CA TYR A 181 -9.35 6.15 14.62
C TYR A 181 -9.47 4.68 14.20
N ASP A 182 -8.36 3.95 14.21
CA ASP A 182 -8.37 2.49 14.25
C ASP A 182 -8.87 2.07 15.64
N VAL A 183 -10.03 1.41 15.68
CA VAL A 183 -10.69 1.06 16.94
C VAL A 183 -10.19 -0.33 17.31
N ASN A 184 -9.44 -0.44 18.41
CA ASN A 184 -9.00 -1.72 18.95
C ASN A 184 -10.14 -2.50 19.64
N GLY A 185 -11.29 -2.60 18.96
CA GLY A 185 -12.50 -3.24 19.46
C GLY A 185 -13.11 -2.61 20.72
N LEU A 186 -12.68 -1.41 21.16
CA LEU A 186 -13.16 -0.76 22.37
C LEU A 186 -13.79 0.61 22.07
N VAL A 187 -15.05 0.79 22.47
CA VAL A 187 -15.75 2.07 22.40
C VAL A 187 -16.16 2.51 23.80
N CYS A 188 -15.71 3.70 24.18
CA CYS A 188 -15.94 4.26 25.50
C CYS A 188 -16.84 5.48 25.44
N TYR A 189 -17.63 5.69 26.49
CA TYR A 189 -18.39 6.91 26.72
C TYR A 189 -18.41 7.23 28.22
N GLN A 190 -17.92 8.41 28.61
CA GLN A 190 -17.81 8.84 30.01
C GLN A 190 -17.14 7.78 30.92
N GLY A 191 -16.03 7.22 30.43
CA GLY A 191 -15.26 6.20 31.16
C GLY A 191 -15.89 4.82 31.25
N ARG A 192 -17.03 4.57 30.56
CA ARG A 192 -17.68 3.26 30.51
C ARG A 192 -17.45 2.60 29.16
N ASP A 193 -17.20 1.31 29.19
CA ASP A 193 -17.23 0.46 28.00
C ASP A 193 -18.68 0.32 27.52
N ILE A 194 -18.92 0.72 26.28
CA ILE A 194 -20.21 0.63 25.59
C ILE A 194 -20.11 -0.14 24.28
N THR A 195 -19.01 -0.88 24.07
CA THR A 195 -18.69 -1.57 22.82
C THR A 195 -19.81 -2.48 22.36
N SER A 196 -20.30 -3.36 23.22
CA SER A 196 -21.38 -4.30 22.90
C SER A 196 -22.68 -3.58 22.50
N TRP A 197 -22.98 -2.45 23.14
CA TRP A 197 -24.11 -1.60 22.74
C TRP A 197 -23.88 -0.95 21.37
N VAL A 198 -22.68 -0.48 21.08
CA VAL A 198 -22.35 0.14 19.78
C VAL A 198 -22.38 -0.89 18.66
N ALA A 199 -21.67 -2.00 18.82
CA ALA A 199 -21.51 -3.03 17.81
C ALA A 199 -22.81 -3.81 17.58
N GLY A 200 -23.46 -4.24 18.66
CA GLY A 200 -24.52 -5.25 18.63
C GLY A 200 -23.95 -6.66 18.78
N GLU A 201 -24.84 -7.62 19.01
CA GLU A 201 -24.48 -9.03 19.20
C GLU A 201 -23.85 -9.63 17.93
N GLY A 202 -22.73 -10.35 18.09
CA GLY A 202 -21.98 -10.99 17.00
C GLY A 202 -21.25 -10.01 16.07
N MET A 203 -21.18 -8.73 16.43
CA MET A 203 -20.55 -7.67 15.66
C MET A 203 -19.41 -7.05 16.45
N LYS A 204 -18.42 -6.51 15.76
CA LYS A 204 -17.33 -5.70 16.31
C LYS A 204 -17.25 -4.34 15.63
N VAL A 205 -16.68 -3.36 16.31
CA VAL A 205 -16.40 -2.02 15.76
C VAL A 205 -14.99 -2.01 15.20
N THR A 206 -14.80 -1.45 13.99
CA THR A 206 -13.49 -1.47 13.32
C THR A 206 -12.83 -0.12 13.19
N THR A 207 -13.56 0.89 12.72
CA THR A 207 -13.03 2.25 12.53
C THR A 207 -14.04 3.28 13.00
N ALA A 208 -13.56 4.45 13.39
CA ALA A 208 -14.43 5.51 13.87
C ALA A 208 -13.93 6.92 13.51
N ILE A 209 -14.89 7.85 13.47
CA ILE A 209 -14.64 9.29 13.45
C ILE A 209 -15.56 10.00 14.44
N ILE A 210 -15.05 11.10 14.98
CA ILE A 210 -15.82 12.05 15.78
C ILE A 210 -15.90 13.34 14.94
N PRO A 211 -17.03 13.61 14.28
CA PRO A 211 -17.17 14.78 13.40
C PRO A 211 -16.98 16.09 14.17
N ASN A 212 -17.65 16.19 15.33
CA ASN A 212 -17.55 17.34 16.22
C ASN A 212 -17.38 16.85 17.66
N PRO A 213 -16.21 17.06 18.31
CA PRO A 213 -15.98 16.62 19.69
C PRO A 213 -16.82 17.37 20.73
N LYS A 214 -17.46 18.48 20.35
CA LYS A 214 -18.43 19.17 21.23
C LYS A 214 -19.80 18.48 21.25
N GLU A 215 -20.05 17.60 20.29
CA GLU A 215 -21.27 16.82 20.22
C GLU A 215 -21.01 15.41 20.74
N SER A 216 -21.96 14.85 21.49
CA SER A 216 -21.95 13.42 21.82
C SER A 216 -22.42 12.62 20.61
N LEU A 217 -21.63 12.63 19.54
CA LEU A 217 -21.90 11.94 18.28
C LEU A 217 -20.61 11.36 17.69
N ALA A 218 -20.68 10.13 17.21
CA ALA A 218 -19.61 9.51 16.45
C ALA A 218 -20.19 8.67 15.30
N ILE A 219 -19.36 8.43 14.28
CA ILE A 219 -19.67 7.53 13.18
C ILE A 219 -18.67 6.40 13.23
N VAL A 220 -19.18 5.17 13.21
CA VAL A 220 -18.39 3.95 13.35
C VAL A 220 -18.69 2.99 12.21
N THR A 221 -17.72 2.16 11.86
CA THR A 221 -17.97 0.94 11.09
C THR A 221 -18.12 -0.23 12.02
N VAL A 222 -19.06 -1.13 11.68
CA VAL A 222 -19.23 -2.40 12.37
C VAL A 222 -19.23 -3.53 11.35
N GLU A 223 -18.62 -4.65 11.72
CA GLU A 223 -18.56 -5.87 10.92
C GLU A 223 -18.82 -7.11 11.79
N GLU A 224 -19.21 -8.21 11.16
CA GLU A 224 -19.40 -9.50 11.81
C GLU A 224 -18.08 -10.02 12.38
N GLU A 225 -18.08 -10.48 13.63
CA GLU A 225 -16.84 -10.90 14.32
C GLU A 225 -16.29 -12.23 13.76
N HIS A 226 -17.19 -13.13 13.34
CA HIS A 226 -16.88 -14.45 12.81
C HIS A 226 -17.75 -14.76 11.57
N PRO A 227 -17.46 -14.15 10.40
CA PRO A 227 -18.28 -14.33 9.22
C PRO A 227 -18.24 -15.77 8.74
N GLN A 228 -19.43 -16.36 8.55
CA GLN A 228 -19.56 -17.74 8.03
C GLN A 228 -19.63 -17.79 6.51
N THR A 229 -19.82 -16.65 5.85
CA THR A 229 -19.95 -16.52 4.40
C THR A 229 -19.16 -15.31 3.92
N PHE A 230 -18.92 -15.25 2.61
CA PHE A 230 -18.38 -14.04 1.95
C PHE A 230 -19.36 -12.87 1.95
N GLU A 231 -20.62 -13.09 2.36
CA GLU A 231 -21.64 -12.07 2.54
C GLU A 231 -21.74 -11.63 4.01
N SER A 232 -20.59 -11.33 4.62
CA SER A 232 -20.45 -10.88 6.01
C SER A 232 -21.35 -9.69 6.32
N LYS A 233 -21.84 -9.60 7.55
CA LYS A 233 -22.58 -8.40 7.95
C LYS A 233 -21.65 -7.22 8.12
N SER A 234 -22.00 -6.07 7.55
CA SER A 234 -21.28 -4.82 7.77
C SER A 234 -22.18 -3.59 7.62
N SER A 235 -21.85 -2.53 8.36
CA SER A 235 -22.54 -1.24 8.23
C SER A 235 -21.71 -0.07 8.72
N ILE A 236 -22.00 1.11 8.20
CA ILE A 236 -21.60 2.38 8.82
C ILE A 236 -22.77 2.85 9.66
N ARG A 237 -22.49 3.16 10.93
CA ARG A 237 -23.47 3.46 11.96
C ARG A 237 -23.14 4.79 12.61
N VAL A 238 -24.15 5.64 12.77
CA VAL A 238 -24.08 6.81 13.65
C VAL A 238 -24.47 6.37 15.06
N ILE A 239 -23.69 6.79 16.05
CA ILE A 239 -24.00 6.67 17.48
C ILE A 239 -24.07 8.07 18.08
N TYR A 240 -25.02 8.28 18.98
CA TYR A 240 -25.21 9.58 19.61
C TYR A 240 -25.78 9.45 21.02
N VAL A 241 -25.55 10.47 21.82
CA VAL A 241 -26.23 10.68 23.10
C VAL A 241 -26.94 12.02 23.04
N THR A 242 -28.25 12.00 23.29
CA THR A 242 -29.08 13.19 23.32
C THR A 242 -28.81 14.01 24.59
N GLN A 243 -29.29 15.26 24.63
CA GLN A 243 -29.13 16.13 25.80
C GLN A 243 -29.74 15.57 27.10
N ASN A 244 -30.76 14.70 27.00
CA ASN A 244 -31.35 13.99 28.15
C ASN A 244 -30.65 12.66 28.48
N GLY A 245 -29.48 12.39 27.88
CA GLY A 245 -28.66 11.20 28.17
C GLY A 245 -29.14 9.92 27.48
N LEU A 246 -30.16 9.99 26.61
CA LEU A 246 -30.61 8.82 25.85
C LEU A 246 -29.60 8.49 24.76
N ARG A 247 -29.16 7.23 24.76
CA ARG A 247 -28.24 6.72 23.74
C ARG A 247 -29.04 6.23 22.55
N GLY A 248 -28.65 6.66 21.36
CA GLY A 248 -29.22 6.22 20.10
C GLY A 248 -28.14 5.72 19.16
N LYS A 249 -28.51 4.78 18.30
CA LYS A 249 -27.68 4.30 17.19
C LYS A 249 -28.52 4.03 15.96
N LYS A 250 -27.97 4.28 14.77
CA LYS A 250 -28.65 4.06 13.50
C LYS A 250 -27.65 3.68 12.41
N ASP A 251 -27.94 2.61 11.67
CA ASP A 251 -27.18 2.28 10.47
C ASP A 251 -27.55 3.28 9.38
N ILE A 252 -26.54 3.94 8.83
CA ILE A 252 -26.70 4.98 7.80
C ILE A 252 -26.29 4.47 6.42
N ILE A 253 -25.37 3.51 6.36
CA ILE A 253 -25.01 2.76 5.16
C ILE A 253 -24.95 1.29 5.58
N ARG A 254 -25.60 0.41 4.81
CA ARG A 254 -25.67 -1.03 5.07
C ARG A 254 -24.98 -1.79 3.96
N GLN A 255 -24.57 -3.01 4.26
CA GLN A 255 -24.03 -3.93 3.26
C GLN A 255 -24.97 -4.05 2.05
N ARG A 256 -24.37 -4.22 0.88
CA ARG A 256 -25.09 -4.39 -0.39
C ARG A 256 -24.25 -5.27 -1.30
N TYR A 257 -24.75 -6.44 -1.67
CA TYR A 257 -24.06 -7.34 -2.59
C TYR A 257 -24.59 -7.14 -4.01
N THR A 258 -23.69 -6.86 -4.96
CA THR A 258 -24.04 -6.67 -6.36
C THR A 258 -23.04 -7.40 -7.26
N LYS A 259 -23.31 -7.44 -8.57
CA LYS A 259 -22.35 -7.97 -9.56
C LYS A 259 -21.21 -6.99 -9.88
N ASP A 260 -21.43 -5.70 -9.63
CA ASP A 260 -20.44 -4.66 -9.90
C ASP A 260 -19.65 -4.37 -8.61
N PRO A 261 -18.36 -4.71 -8.55
CA PRO A 261 -17.55 -4.49 -7.35
C PRO A 261 -17.51 -3.02 -6.91
N LYS A 262 -17.73 -2.05 -7.81
CA LYS A 262 -17.82 -0.62 -7.47
C LYS A 262 -19.06 -0.25 -6.65
N THR A 263 -20.05 -1.12 -6.60
CA THR A 263 -21.31 -0.88 -5.91
C THR A 263 -21.58 -1.89 -4.81
N THR A 264 -20.75 -2.92 -4.70
CA THR A 264 -20.78 -3.86 -3.59
C THR A 264 -20.22 -3.18 -2.34
N LEU A 265 -20.94 -3.29 -1.23
CA LEU A 265 -20.56 -2.75 0.07
C LEU A 265 -20.48 -3.91 1.06
N SER A 266 -19.26 -4.27 1.44
CA SER A 266 -18.94 -5.24 2.48
C SER A 266 -17.66 -4.78 3.20
N ASP A 267 -17.42 -5.30 4.40
CA ASP A 267 -16.22 -5.02 5.21
C ASP A 267 -15.79 -3.54 5.20
N MET A 268 -16.78 -2.65 5.36
CA MET A 268 -16.61 -1.21 5.25
C MET A 268 -15.65 -0.69 6.33
N LYS A 269 -14.64 0.09 5.92
CA LYS A 269 -13.70 0.76 6.83
C LYS A 269 -13.59 2.24 6.51
N ILE A 270 -13.78 3.11 7.49
CA ILE A 270 -13.53 4.54 7.32
C ILE A 270 -12.03 4.73 7.21
N VAL A 271 -11.58 5.35 6.11
CA VAL A 271 -10.16 5.54 5.78
C VAL A 271 -9.76 7.01 5.74
N GLY A 272 -10.74 7.94 5.71
CA GLY A 272 -10.44 9.36 5.68
C GLY A 272 -11.63 10.23 6.10
N TYR A 273 -11.33 11.45 6.55
CA TYR A 273 -12.34 12.44 6.88
C TYR A 273 -11.87 13.85 6.52
N ASN A 274 -12.65 14.52 5.66
CA ASN A 274 -12.51 15.94 5.39
C ASN A 274 -13.39 16.73 6.36
N TYR A 275 -12.78 17.29 7.40
CA TYR A 275 -13.50 18.03 8.46
C TYR A 275 -14.08 19.36 7.98
N GLU A 276 -13.52 19.99 6.95
CA GLU A 276 -14.01 21.27 6.42
C GLU A 276 -15.32 21.11 5.64
N LYS A 277 -15.40 20.03 4.85
CA LYS A 277 -16.58 19.73 4.00
C LYS A 277 -17.52 18.69 4.63
N GLY A 278 -17.14 18.10 5.76
CA GLY A 278 -17.89 17.03 6.40
C GLY A 278 -17.98 15.76 5.54
N ILE A 279 -16.96 15.45 4.73
CA ILE A 279 -16.97 14.28 3.84
C ILE A 279 -16.23 13.13 4.51
N VAL A 280 -16.89 11.99 4.63
CA VAL A 280 -16.32 10.74 5.14
C VAL A 280 -15.96 9.86 3.96
N TYR A 281 -14.72 9.36 3.94
CA TYR A 281 -14.24 8.39 2.96
C TYR A 281 -14.12 7.03 3.62
N PHE A 282 -14.65 6.00 2.96
CA PHE A 282 -14.56 4.63 3.43
C PHE A 282 -14.17 3.70 2.28
N SER A 283 -13.40 2.66 2.60
CA SER A 283 -12.98 1.63 1.67
C SER A 283 -13.83 0.38 1.83
N VAL A 284 -14.04 -0.33 0.73
CA VAL A 284 -14.60 -1.69 0.70
C VAL A 284 -13.73 -2.58 -0.20
N PRO A 285 -13.55 -3.87 0.13
CA PRO A 285 -12.93 -4.82 -0.80
C PRO A 285 -13.74 -4.91 -2.10
N ALA A 286 -13.06 -4.79 -3.25
CA ALA A 286 -13.74 -4.72 -4.55
C ALA A 286 -13.08 -5.61 -5.61
N TRP A 287 -11.75 -5.59 -5.70
CA TRP A 287 -10.97 -6.42 -6.61
C TRP A 287 -9.90 -7.20 -5.85
N ALA A 288 -9.26 -8.16 -6.53
CA ALA A 288 -8.22 -9.00 -5.93
C ALA A 288 -7.03 -8.22 -5.36
N VAL A 289 -6.79 -6.99 -5.84
CA VAL A 289 -5.60 -6.19 -5.54
C VAL A 289 -5.92 -4.70 -5.31
N SER A 290 -7.20 -4.36 -5.14
CA SER A 290 -7.62 -2.97 -5.03
C SER A 290 -8.97 -2.87 -4.31
N ASN A 291 -9.09 -1.86 -3.45
CA ASN A 291 -10.33 -1.51 -2.79
C ASN A 291 -11.15 -0.53 -3.62
N ALA A 292 -12.45 -0.44 -3.36
CA ALA A 292 -13.28 0.67 -3.83
C ALA A 292 -13.39 1.72 -2.72
N ILE A 293 -13.07 2.97 -3.04
CA ILE A 293 -13.22 4.10 -2.15
C ILE A 293 -14.56 4.77 -2.42
N HIS A 294 -15.36 4.87 -1.39
CA HIS A 294 -16.65 5.55 -1.38
C HIS A 294 -16.60 6.77 -0.47
N ALA A 295 -17.53 7.70 -0.69
CA ALA A 295 -17.71 8.84 0.18
C ALA A 295 -19.19 9.12 0.48
N PHE A 296 -19.45 9.73 1.63
CA PHE A 296 -20.73 10.34 1.96
C PHE A 296 -20.51 11.62 2.76
N THR A 297 -21.51 12.50 2.77
CA THR A 297 -21.44 13.79 3.48
C THR A 297 -22.23 13.70 4.78
N ILE A 298 -21.66 14.24 5.86
CA ILE A 298 -22.33 14.42 7.14
C ILE A 298 -23.32 15.58 7.00
N PRO A 299 -24.61 15.37 7.31
CA PRO A 299 -25.62 16.38 7.13
C PRO A 299 -25.50 17.48 8.21
N PHE A 300 -25.54 18.75 7.79
CA PHE A 300 -25.42 19.90 8.72
C PHE A 300 -26.57 19.99 9.74
N ASP A 301 -27.73 19.43 9.42
CA ASP A 301 -28.91 19.39 10.29
C ASP A 301 -28.94 18.15 11.20
N ASN A 302 -27.88 17.34 11.21
CA ASN A 302 -27.79 16.07 11.91
C ASN A 302 -28.91 15.07 11.56
N ASN A 303 -29.56 15.22 10.39
CA ASN A 303 -30.57 14.29 9.92
C ASN A 303 -29.98 13.17 9.06
N TYR A 304 -29.64 12.06 9.70
CA TYR A 304 -29.05 10.88 9.05
C TYR A 304 -30.08 9.96 8.37
N SER A 305 -31.24 10.46 7.94
CA SER A 305 -32.28 9.62 7.34
C SER A 305 -32.07 9.30 5.86
N ASN A 306 -31.35 10.16 5.14
CA ASN A 306 -31.14 10.05 3.70
C ASN A 306 -29.67 10.13 3.31
N ILE A 307 -28.80 9.48 4.09
CA ILE A 307 -27.39 9.36 3.72
C ILE A 307 -27.27 8.43 2.52
N ARG A 308 -26.50 8.85 1.52
CA ARG A 308 -26.15 8.03 0.37
C ARG A 308 -24.65 8.11 0.13
N GLU A 309 -24.05 6.96 -0.04
CA GLU A 309 -22.69 6.82 -0.50
C GLU A 309 -22.57 7.05 -2.01
N LYS A 310 -21.40 7.49 -2.43
CA LYS A 310 -21.01 7.58 -3.84
C LYS A 310 -19.65 6.91 -4.00
N PHE A 311 -19.51 6.07 -5.03
CA PHE A 311 -18.20 5.57 -5.46
C PHE A 311 -17.34 6.73 -5.98
N ILE A 312 -16.10 6.80 -5.52
CA ILE A 312 -15.14 7.86 -5.86
C ILE A 312 -14.10 7.32 -6.82
N THR A 313 -13.36 6.29 -6.41
CA THR A 313 -12.26 5.73 -7.20
C THR A 313 -11.88 4.35 -6.65
N ASP A 314 -11.10 3.59 -7.40
CA ASP A 314 -10.44 2.38 -6.96
C ASP A 314 -9.08 2.68 -6.31
N GLY A 315 -8.57 1.77 -5.48
CA GLY A 315 -7.27 1.87 -4.81
C GLY A 315 -7.38 2.04 -3.30
N ASP A 316 -6.23 2.33 -2.68
CA ASP A 316 -6.08 2.50 -1.24
C ASP A 316 -5.81 3.95 -0.88
N LEU A 317 -6.67 4.52 -0.02
CA LEU A 317 -6.53 5.92 0.36
C LEU A 317 -5.28 6.08 1.23
N THR A 318 -4.30 6.84 0.74
CA THR A 318 -3.09 7.15 1.51
C THR A 318 -3.34 8.34 2.44
N PHE A 319 -3.93 9.43 1.93
CA PHE A 319 -4.41 10.55 2.75
C PHE A 319 -5.38 11.46 1.97
N VAL A 320 -6.15 12.25 2.71
CA VAL A 320 -6.91 13.40 2.17
C VAL A 320 -6.04 14.64 2.31
N ASN A 321 -5.79 15.35 1.21
CA ASN A 321 -4.99 16.58 1.25
C ASN A 321 -5.78 17.70 1.93
N MET A 322 -5.47 17.95 3.21
CA MET A 322 -6.04 19.06 3.98
C MET A 322 -5.02 20.20 4.18
N SER A 323 -3.86 20.12 3.53
CA SER A 323 -2.75 21.01 3.78
C SER A 323 -2.94 22.38 3.10
N ASN A 324 -3.14 23.41 3.92
CA ASN A 324 -2.89 24.81 3.56
C ASN A 324 -1.42 25.12 3.80
N LEU A 325 -0.52 24.69 2.90
CA LEU A 325 0.89 24.96 3.07
C LEU A 325 1.20 26.44 2.79
N LEU A 326 1.57 27.15 3.85
CA LEU A 326 2.38 28.38 3.81
C LEU A 326 1.80 29.54 3.00
N GLY A 327 0.49 29.79 3.08
CA GLY A 327 -0.12 31.08 2.68
C GLY A 327 0.07 31.47 1.21
N LYS A 328 0.50 30.54 0.35
CA LYS A 328 0.64 30.74 -1.09
C LYS A 328 -0.52 30.05 -1.81
N PRO A 329 -1.49 30.82 -2.35
CA PRO A 329 -2.73 30.28 -2.92
C PRO A 329 -2.53 29.27 -4.05
N GLU A 330 -1.39 29.33 -4.74
CA GLU A 330 -1.00 28.43 -5.82
C GLU A 330 -0.87 26.96 -5.38
N TYR A 331 -0.51 26.68 -4.12
CA TYR A 331 -0.39 25.32 -3.57
C TYR A 331 -1.71 24.79 -2.97
N ASN A 332 -2.73 25.65 -2.85
CA ASN A 332 -4.04 25.27 -2.33
C ASN A 332 -4.97 24.65 -3.39
N LYS A 333 -4.50 24.52 -4.63
CA LYS A 333 -5.29 24.02 -5.77
C LYS A 333 -5.90 22.63 -5.52
N TYR A 334 -5.24 21.79 -4.72
CA TYR A 334 -5.62 20.39 -4.49
C TYR A 334 -6.19 20.15 -3.08
N ILE A 335 -6.64 21.18 -2.38
CA ILE A 335 -7.26 20.99 -1.07
C ILE A 335 -8.55 20.16 -1.20
N GLY A 336 -8.66 19.15 -0.35
CA GLY A 336 -9.71 18.16 -0.35
C GLY A 336 -9.52 17.03 -1.36
N SER A 337 -8.52 17.09 -2.24
CA SER A 337 -8.18 15.98 -3.13
C SER A 337 -7.69 14.76 -2.32
N LEU A 338 -7.93 13.58 -2.89
CA LEU A 338 -7.50 12.30 -2.34
C LEU A 338 -6.17 11.92 -2.96
N ILE A 339 -5.27 11.36 -2.16
CA ILE A 339 -4.07 10.68 -2.63
C ILE A 339 -4.33 9.19 -2.46
N VAL A 340 -4.34 8.47 -3.56
CA VAL A 340 -4.75 7.07 -3.63
C VAL A 340 -3.63 6.23 -4.24
N GLU A 341 -3.24 5.15 -3.57
CA GLU A 341 -2.36 4.14 -4.14
C GLU A 341 -3.20 3.28 -5.09
N GLN A 342 -2.83 3.25 -6.36
CA GLN A 342 -3.49 2.42 -7.37
C GLN A 342 -2.47 1.52 -8.06
N SER A 343 -2.92 0.34 -8.45
CA SER A 343 -2.10 -0.57 -9.25
C SER A 343 -2.41 -0.40 -10.73
N ALA A 344 -1.38 -0.37 -11.56
CA ALA A 344 -1.49 -0.36 -13.02
C ALA A 344 -0.66 -1.51 -13.60
N ILE A 345 -1.05 -2.03 -14.77
CA ILE A 345 -0.23 -2.98 -15.52
C ILE A 345 0.56 -2.16 -16.55
N LYS A 346 1.89 -2.16 -16.44
CA LYS A 346 2.81 -1.52 -17.39
C LYS A 346 3.49 -2.58 -18.24
N GLU A 347 3.56 -2.33 -19.55
CA GLU A 347 4.21 -3.23 -20.51
C GLU A 347 5.70 -3.39 -20.14
N GLY A 348 6.17 -4.64 -20.02
CA GLY A 348 7.56 -4.94 -19.66
C GLY A 348 7.91 -4.84 -18.17
N GLU A 349 7.06 -4.22 -17.34
CA GLU A 349 7.27 -4.07 -15.88
C GLU A 349 6.28 -4.90 -15.05
N GLY A 350 5.21 -5.40 -15.66
CA GLY A 350 4.17 -6.12 -14.94
C GLY A 350 3.28 -5.18 -14.14
N ARG A 351 2.86 -5.59 -12.94
CA ARG A 351 2.02 -4.75 -12.08
C ARG A 351 2.90 -3.78 -11.31
N VAL A 352 2.58 -2.50 -11.40
CA VAL A 352 3.22 -1.42 -10.65
C VAL A 352 2.21 -0.72 -9.75
N TYR A 353 2.67 -0.15 -8.65
CA TYR A 353 1.86 0.66 -7.74
C TYR A 353 2.31 2.11 -7.83
N GLY A 354 1.35 3.00 -8.08
CA GLY A 354 1.57 4.44 -8.18
C GLY A 354 0.68 5.18 -7.20
N GLN A 355 1.11 6.39 -6.82
CA GLN A 355 0.31 7.30 -6.02
C GLN A 355 -0.39 8.27 -6.97
N TYR A 356 -1.70 8.35 -6.90
CA TYR A 356 -2.53 9.15 -7.80
C TYR A 356 -3.24 10.25 -7.05
N LEU A 357 -3.26 11.43 -7.67
CA LEU A 357 -4.03 12.56 -7.19
C LEU A 357 -5.44 12.47 -7.78
N VAL A 358 -6.46 12.33 -6.94
CA VAL A 358 -7.85 12.17 -7.34
C VAL A 358 -8.70 13.31 -6.76
N SER A 359 -9.54 13.93 -7.58
CA SER A 359 -10.44 14.98 -7.12
C SER A 359 -11.52 14.44 -6.16
N PRO A 360 -12.15 15.27 -5.31
CA PRO A 360 -13.26 14.86 -4.47
C PRO A 360 -14.43 14.20 -5.23
N GLU A 361 -14.58 14.50 -6.51
CA GLU A 361 -15.63 13.97 -7.37
C GLU A 361 -15.30 12.59 -7.96
N GLY A 362 -14.04 12.13 -7.82
CA GLY A 362 -13.55 10.86 -8.34
C GLY A 362 -12.75 10.95 -9.65
N LYS A 363 -12.35 12.16 -10.07
CA LYS A 363 -11.57 12.34 -11.29
C LYS A 363 -10.07 12.24 -11.00
N GLU A 364 -9.40 11.29 -11.63
CA GLU A 364 -7.93 11.24 -11.63
C GLU A 364 -7.35 12.51 -12.27
N VAL A 365 -6.40 13.15 -11.59
CA VAL A 365 -5.73 14.37 -12.01
C VAL A 365 -4.37 14.04 -12.64
N CYS A 366 -3.55 13.26 -11.93
CA CYS A 366 -2.25 12.77 -12.41
C CYS A 366 -1.68 11.68 -11.49
N GLU A 367 -0.70 10.93 -11.99
CA GLU A 367 0.22 10.13 -11.18
C GLU A 367 1.24 11.08 -10.51
N LEU A 368 1.47 10.94 -9.21
CA LEU A 368 2.38 11.75 -8.42
C LEU A 368 3.83 11.25 -8.57
N ASN A 369 4.76 12.20 -8.64
CA ASN A 369 6.19 11.90 -8.56
C ASN A 369 6.61 11.72 -7.10
N THR A 370 6.59 10.46 -6.65
CA THR A 370 6.95 10.06 -5.28
C THR A 370 8.46 10.01 -5.05
N GLU A 371 9.29 10.19 -6.08
CA GLU A 371 10.75 10.23 -5.96
C GLU A 371 11.25 11.57 -5.40
N VAL A 372 10.37 12.58 -5.34
CA VAL A 372 10.66 13.88 -4.72
C VAL A 372 10.38 13.79 -3.21
N ASP A 373 11.37 14.01 -2.35
CA ASP A 373 11.23 13.92 -0.87
C ASP A 373 10.02 14.68 -0.31
N THR A 374 9.69 15.82 -0.90
CA THR A 374 8.58 16.69 -0.50
C THR A 374 7.28 16.42 -1.26
N TRP A 375 7.11 15.25 -1.89
CA TRP A 375 5.94 14.98 -2.73
C TRP A 375 4.62 15.06 -1.96
N ARG A 376 4.59 14.65 -0.69
CA ARG A 376 3.39 14.72 0.17
C ARG A 376 2.95 16.16 0.47
N VAL A 377 3.85 17.12 0.26
CA VAL A 377 3.67 18.55 0.53
C VAL A 377 3.25 19.27 -0.74
N TYR A 378 3.99 19.09 -1.84
CA TYR A 378 3.76 19.83 -3.08
C TYR A 378 2.93 19.09 -4.13
N LEU A 379 2.73 17.78 -3.95
CA LEU A 379 1.98 16.91 -4.86
C LEU A 379 2.41 17.08 -6.34
N PRO A 380 3.72 16.98 -6.67
CA PRO A 380 4.19 17.11 -8.04
C PRO A 380 3.67 15.96 -8.89
N CYS A 381 3.12 16.25 -10.07
CA CYS A 381 2.78 15.22 -11.04
C CYS A 381 4.06 14.68 -11.72
N LYS A 382 4.05 13.43 -12.16
CA LYS A 382 5.04 12.92 -13.13
C LYS A 382 4.86 13.63 -14.47
N GLU A 383 5.99 13.89 -15.14
CA GLU A 383 6.03 14.48 -16.50
C GLU A 383 5.77 13.44 -17.59
#